data_AF-A0A662IQX1-F1
#
_entry.id   AF-A0A662IQX1-F1
#
_cell.length_a   1.000
_cell.length_b   1.000
_cell.length_c   1.000
_cell.angle_alpha   90.00
_cell.angle_beta   90.00
_cell.angle_gamma   90.00
#
_symmetry.space_group_name_H-M   'P 1'
#
loop_
_entity.id
_entity.type
_entity.pdbx_description
1 polymer ?
#
loop_
_entity_poly.entity_id
_entity_poly.type
_entity_poly.pdbx_seq_one_letter_code
_entity_poly.pdbx_strand_id
1 'polypeptide(L)'
;MMRLARLPGVKAASPFYLKRVYFRSGSIEEYVNLIAVDPRVLKLILPDLELGEGTMLQPNDLGTVSLGYKIAHPPEDPNKRVNLYSSITIDIQEGSTIKSSTFMVGGIFKEFGSTPYLEAEKE
;
A
#
# COMPACT_ATOMS: atom_id res chain seq x y z
N MET A 1 29.85 5.53 -9.82
CA MET A 1 28.46 5.16 -9.44
C MET A 1 27.69 6.44 -9.14
N MET A 2 26.75 6.83 -10.01
CA MET A 2 26.00 8.08 -9.87
C MET A 2 24.77 7.83 -8.98
N ARG A 3 24.62 8.60 -7.89
CA ARG A 3 23.45 8.53 -7.01
C ARG A 3 22.34 9.39 -7.61
N LEU A 4 21.19 8.79 -7.93
CA LEU A 4 20.01 9.52 -8.45
C LEU A 4 19.64 10.73 -7.58
N ALA A 5 19.81 10.62 -6.26
CA ALA A 5 19.61 11.70 -5.29
C ALA A 5 20.51 12.94 -5.49
N ARG A 6 21.55 12.87 -6.34
CA ARG A 6 22.46 13.99 -6.62
C ARG A 6 22.18 14.68 -7.96
N LEU A 7 21.20 14.20 -8.72
CA LEU A 7 20.83 14.82 -9.98
C LEU A 7 20.13 16.16 -9.70
N PRO A 8 20.50 17.24 -10.41
CA PRO A 8 19.79 18.52 -10.31
C PRO A 8 18.28 18.33 -10.54
N GLY A 9 17.46 18.89 -9.64
CA GLY A 9 16.00 18.80 -9.71
C GLY A 9 15.38 17.58 -9.01
N VAL A 10 16.16 16.58 -8.59
CA VAL A 10 15.63 15.44 -7.81
C VAL A 10 15.40 15.86 -6.35
N LYS A 11 14.11 15.95 -5.95
CA LYS A 11 13.73 16.29 -4.57
C LYS A 11 13.88 15.12 -3.60
N ALA A 12 13.63 13.90 -4.06
CA ALA A 12 13.77 12.67 -3.27
C ALA A 12 14.01 11.46 -4.17
N ALA A 13 14.75 10.48 -3.67
CA ALA A 13 14.89 9.17 -4.29
C ALA A 13 14.87 8.11 -3.18
N SER A 14 13.93 7.16 -3.27
CA SER A 14 13.83 6.03 -2.33
C SER A 14 13.72 4.73 -3.11
N PRO A 15 14.43 3.68 -2.71
CA PRO A 15 14.09 2.34 -3.15
C PRO A 15 12.68 1.99 -2.67
N PHE A 16 11.99 1.16 -3.45
CA PHE A 16 10.71 0.59 -3.10
C PHE A 16 10.61 -0.84 -3.64
N TYR A 17 9.76 -1.64 -3.03
CA TYR A 17 9.27 -2.88 -3.59
C TYR A 17 7.83 -2.67 -4.06
N LEU A 18 7.52 -3.09 -5.29
CA LEU A 18 6.18 -3.15 -5.82
C LEU A 18 5.90 -4.59 -6.25
N LYS A 19 4.84 -5.19 -5.71
CA LYS A 19 4.46 -6.56 -6.04
C LYS A 19 2.95 -6.72 -6.01
N ARG A 20 2.40 -7.46 -6.98
CA ARG A 20 1.02 -7.94 -6.92
C ARG A 20 0.94 -9.10 -5.93
N VAL A 21 0.04 -8.99 -4.97
CA VAL A 21 -0.11 -9.94 -3.86
C VAL A 21 -1.58 -10.33 -3.69
N TYR A 22 -1.84 -11.50 -3.12
CA TYR A 22 -3.20 -11.89 -2.77
C TYR A 22 -3.52 -11.38 -1.37
N PHE A 23 -4.52 -10.50 -1.27
CA PHE A 23 -4.95 -9.86 -0.04
C PHE A 23 -6.18 -10.58 0.50
N ARG A 24 -6.23 -10.76 1.82
CA ARG A 24 -7.36 -11.36 2.53
C ARG A 24 -7.70 -10.60 3.80
N SER A 25 -8.97 -10.27 3.97
CA SER A 25 -9.53 -9.73 5.21
C SER A 25 -11.00 -10.10 5.35
N GLY A 26 -11.31 -11.02 6.27
CA GLY A 26 -12.67 -11.53 6.43
C GLY A 26 -13.18 -12.18 5.13
N SER A 27 -14.21 -11.60 4.53
CA SER A 27 -14.82 -12.04 3.25
C SER A 27 -14.32 -11.26 2.02
N ILE A 28 -13.35 -10.36 2.20
CA ILE A 28 -12.68 -9.64 1.11
C ILE A 28 -11.42 -10.43 0.75
N GLU A 29 -11.38 -10.91 -0.48
CA GLU A 29 -10.20 -11.56 -1.04
C GLU A 29 -9.99 -11.10 -2.49
N GLU A 30 -8.82 -10.55 -2.79
CA GLU A 30 -8.53 -10.01 -4.12
C GLU A 30 -7.02 -9.86 -4.35
N TYR A 31 -6.62 -9.64 -5.61
CA TYR A 31 -5.25 -9.30 -5.92
C TYR A 31 -5.04 -7.78 -5.86
N VAL A 32 -4.10 -7.33 -5.04
CA VAL A 32 -3.76 -5.91 -4.87
C VAL A 32 -2.29 -5.65 -5.15
N ASN A 33 -1.94 -4.38 -5.35
CA ASN A 33 -0.55 -3.94 -5.41
C ASN A 33 -0.05 -3.57 -4.00
N LEU A 34 0.97 -4.28 -3.52
CA LEU A 34 1.70 -3.95 -2.31
C LEU A 34 2.89 -3.07 -2.66
N ILE A 35 2.99 -1.92 -2.00
CA ILE A 35 4.15 -1.02 -2.08
C ILE A 35 4.82 -1.00 -0.71
N ALA A 36 6.08 -1.46 -0.65
CA ALA A 36 6.93 -1.28 0.53
C ALA A 36 7.97 -0.20 0.22
N VAL A 37 7.88 0.93 0.93
CA VAL A 37 8.74 2.10 0.76
C VAL A 37 8.98 2.74 2.13
N ASP A 38 10.02 3.56 2.24
CA ASP A 38 10.19 4.42 3.42
C ASP A 38 8.99 5.38 3.53
N PRO A 39 8.17 5.29 4.59
CA PRO A 39 6.95 6.09 4.70
C PRO A 39 7.24 7.59 4.77
N ARG A 40 8.46 8.00 5.15
CA ARG A 40 8.88 9.42 5.16
C ARG A 40 8.94 10.03 3.77
N VAL A 41 9.15 9.21 2.75
CA VAL A 41 9.28 9.65 1.35
C VAL A 41 7.93 9.66 0.65
N LEU A 42 6.92 8.97 1.19
CA LEU A 42 5.62 8.80 0.55
C LEU A 42 4.95 10.15 0.23
N LYS A 43 4.96 11.10 1.17
CA LYS A 43 4.41 12.46 0.95
C LYS A 43 5.25 13.34 0.01
N LEU A 44 6.52 13.01 -0.20
CA LEU A 44 7.35 13.74 -1.17
C LEU A 44 7.03 13.30 -2.61
N ILE A 45 6.59 12.06 -2.78
CA ILE A 45 6.24 11.47 -4.08
C ILE A 45 4.76 11.63 -4.38
N LEU A 46 3.90 11.45 -3.38
CA LEU A 46 2.44 11.55 -3.44
C LEU A 46 1.98 12.66 -2.48
N PRO A 47 2.18 13.93 -2.83
CA PRO A 47 1.90 15.05 -1.93
C PRO A 47 0.42 15.16 -1.54
N ASP A 48 -0.46 14.76 -2.45
CA ASP A 48 -1.91 14.83 -2.32
C ASP A 48 -2.50 13.57 -1.63
N LEU A 49 -1.64 12.61 -1.24
CA LEU A 49 -2.08 11.43 -0.50
C LEU A 49 -2.44 11.83 0.94
N GLU A 50 -3.74 11.82 1.22
CA GLU A 50 -4.28 12.18 2.53
C GLU A 50 -4.71 10.96 3.34
N LEU A 51 -4.42 10.99 4.63
CA LEU A 51 -4.92 10.01 5.58
C LEU A 51 -6.38 10.32 5.90
N GLY A 52 -7.26 9.32 5.79
CA GLY A 52 -8.65 9.40 6.21
C GLY A 52 -8.82 8.95 7.65
N GLU A 53 -8.23 7.80 7.99
CA GLU A 53 -8.34 7.17 9.31
C GLU A 53 -6.97 6.69 9.81
N GLY A 54 -6.82 6.65 11.14
CA GLY A 54 -5.63 6.11 11.81
C GLY A 54 -4.44 7.07 11.82
N THR A 55 -3.24 6.52 11.69
CA THR A 55 -1.98 7.28 11.73
C THR A 55 -1.08 6.93 10.54
N MET A 56 -0.28 7.90 10.09
CA MET A 56 0.76 7.64 9.09
C MET A 56 1.80 6.66 9.66
N LEU A 57 2.14 5.63 8.89
CA LEU A 57 3.17 4.66 9.26
C LEU A 57 4.48 5.36 9.59
N GLN A 58 5.11 4.89 10.65
CA GLN A 58 6.47 5.25 11.03
C GLN A 58 7.44 4.17 10.52
N PRO A 59 8.72 4.52 10.27
CA PRO A 59 9.71 3.54 9.78
C PRO A 59 9.90 2.28 10.64
N ASN A 60 9.49 2.33 11.91
CA ASN A 60 9.65 1.23 12.85
C ASN A 60 8.38 0.36 13.00
N ASP A 61 7.32 0.64 12.23
CA ASP A 61 6.04 -0.08 12.30
C ASP A 61 6.09 -1.39 11.49
N LEU A 62 6.81 -2.39 11.98
CA LEU A 62 7.08 -3.64 11.25
C LEU A 62 5.86 -4.57 11.08
N GLY A 63 4.80 -4.38 11.86
CA GLY A 63 3.59 -5.20 11.85
C GLY A 63 2.34 -4.48 11.35
N THR A 64 2.51 -3.30 10.76
CA THR A 64 1.41 -2.39 10.45
C THR A 64 1.40 -2.04 8.96
N VAL A 65 0.21 -1.87 8.38
CA VAL A 65 0.02 -1.50 6.98
C VAL A 65 -0.99 -0.35 6.85
N SER A 66 -0.86 0.43 5.78
CA SER A 66 -1.88 1.38 5.36
C SER A 66 -2.61 0.89 4.13
N LEU A 67 -3.92 1.04 4.10
CA LEU A 67 -4.76 0.65 2.97
C LEU A 67 -5.16 1.86 2.12
N GLY A 68 -5.22 1.65 0.80
CA GLY A 68 -5.89 2.58 -0.10
C GLY A 68 -7.41 2.52 0.09
N TYR A 69 -8.10 3.62 -0.19
CA TYR A 69 -9.53 3.75 0.04
C TYR A 69 -10.36 2.62 -0.58
N LYS A 70 -10.12 2.27 -1.85
CA LYS A 70 -10.88 1.25 -2.58
C LYS A 70 -10.64 -0.18 -2.09
N ILE A 71 -9.51 -0.44 -1.43
CA ILE A 71 -9.25 -1.74 -0.79
C ILE A 71 -9.98 -1.82 0.55
N ALA A 72 -10.02 -0.71 1.30
CA ALA A 72 -10.76 -0.64 2.56
C ALA A 72 -12.29 -0.55 2.35
N HIS A 73 -12.72 -0.01 1.21
CA HIS A 73 -14.11 0.20 0.79
C HIS A 73 -14.32 -0.32 -0.65
N PRO A 74 -14.44 -1.64 -0.83
CA PRO A 74 -14.58 -2.24 -2.15
C PRO A 74 -15.84 -1.72 -2.88
N PRO A 75 -15.71 -1.04 -4.03
CA PRO A 75 -16.84 -0.40 -4.71
C PRO A 75 -17.88 -1.40 -5.25
N GLU A 76 -17.48 -2.65 -5.48
CA GLU A 76 -18.34 -3.73 -5.96
C GLU A 76 -19.28 -4.32 -4.89
N ASP A 77 -18.94 -4.18 -3.60
CA ASP A 77 -19.77 -4.63 -2.49
C ASP A 77 -19.71 -3.64 -1.31
N PRO A 78 -20.63 -2.66 -1.26
CA PRO A 78 -20.67 -1.63 -0.22
C PRO A 78 -20.87 -2.16 1.21
N ASN A 79 -21.27 -3.42 1.37
CA ASN A 79 -21.43 -4.02 2.70
C ASN A 79 -20.11 -4.56 3.25
N LYS A 80 -19.10 -4.75 2.38
CA LYS A 80 -17.77 -5.17 2.77
C LYS A 80 -16.92 -3.95 3.09
N ARG A 81 -16.15 -4.04 4.17
CA ARG A 81 -15.16 -3.04 4.54
C ARG A 81 -14.05 -3.63 5.39
N VAL A 82 -12.86 -3.07 5.27
CA VAL A 82 -11.73 -3.35 6.15
C VAL A 82 -11.58 -2.19 7.11
N ASN A 83 -11.76 -2.46 8.41
CA ASN A 83 -11.70 -1.39 9.42
C ASN A 83 -10.27 -1.15 9.91
N LEU A 84 -10.02 0.04 10.44
CA LEU A 84 -8.82 0.33 11.21
C LEU A 84 -8.63 -0.68 12.36
N TYR A 85 -7.39 -1.05 12.65
CA TYR A 85 -6.96 -2.05 13.63
C TYR A 85 -7.39 -3.49 13.35
N SER A 86 -8.06 -3.74 12.21
CA SER A 86 -8.31 -5.11 11.76
C SER A 86 -7.01 -5.80 11.36
N SER A 87 -7.02 -7.13 11.45
CA SER A 87 -5.95 -7.98 10.95
C SER A 87 -6.21 -8.30 9.48
N ILE A 88 -5.18 -8.19 8.65
CA ILE A 88 -5.20 -8.59 7.25
C ILE A 88 -4.11 -9.63 6.99
N THR A 89 -4.29 -10.46 5.97
CA THR A 89 -3.27 -11.40 5.50
C THR A 89 -2.91 -11.09 4.06
N ILE A 90 -1.62 -11.11 3.78
CA ILE A 90 -1.05 -10.96 2.44
C ILE A 90 -0.31 -12.25 2.10
N ASP A 91 -0.65 -12.85 0.97
CA ASP A 91 0.06 -13.98 0.41
C ASP A 91 0.94 -13.53 -0.76
N ILE A 92 2.23 -13.83 -0.63
CA ILE A 92 3.26 -13.47 -1.60
C ILE A 92 3.76 -14.78 -2.23
N GLN A 93 3.59 -14.90 -3.54
CA GLN A 93 4.15 -16.02 -4.30
C GLN A 93 5.65 -15.78 -4.55
N GLU A 94 6.49 -16.73 -4.13
CA GLU A 94 7.93 -16.77 -4.36
C GLU A 94 8.29 -18.11 -5.03
N GLY A 95 8.32 -18.10 -6.37
CA GLY A 95 8.49 -19.32 -7.16
C GLY A 95 7.32 -20.29 -6.94
N SER A 96 7.63 -21.48 -6.41
CA SER A 96 6.65 -22.52 -6.06
C SER A 96 6.09 -22.40 -4.65
N THR A 97 6.59 -21.46 -3.83
CA THR A 97 6.18 -21.31 -2.43
C THR A 97 5.27 -20.10 -2.26
N ILE A 98 4.25 -20.24 -1.41
CA ILE A 98 3.41 -19.12 -0.95
C ILE A 98 3.84 -18.76 0.46
N LYS A 99 4.23 -17.51 0.68
CA LYS A 99 4.49 -16.96 2.01
C LYS A 99 3.32 -16.09 2.42
N SER A 100 2.69 -16.45 3.54
CA SER A 100 1.64 -15.65 4.17
C SER A 100 2.23 -14.76 5.26
N SER A 101 1.81 -13.51 5.31
CA SER A 101 2.17 -12.56 6.38
C SER A 101 0.95 -11.77 6.81
N THR A 102 0.84 -11.56 8.12
CA THR A 102 -0.31 -10.89 8.73
C THR A 102 0.11 -9.54 9.27
N PHE A 103 -0.73 -8.53 9.01
CA PHE A 103 -0.48 -7.14 9.41
C PHE A 103 -1.73 -6.55 10.06
N MET A 104 -1.52 -5.59 10.97
CA MET A 104 -2.59 -4.76 11.50
C MET A 104 -2.79 -3.53 10.61
N VAL A 105 -4.04 -3.16 10.33
CA VAL A 105 -4.34 -1.91 9.62
C VAL A 105 -4.13 -0.73 10.56
N GLY A 106 -3.10 0.08 10.31
CA GLY A 106 -2.79 1.28 11.12
C GLY A 106 -3.22 2.60 10.47
N GLY A 107 -3.58 2.57 9.19
CA GLY A 107 -4.11 3.74 8.51
C GLY A 107 -4.90 3.39 7.27
N ILE A 108 -5.89 4.22 6.93
CA ILE A 108 -6.66 4.12 5.69
C ILE A 108 -6.59 5.48 5.02
N PHE A 109 -6.11 5.50 3.78
CA PHE A 109 -6.05 6.72 2.99
C PHE A 109 -7.44 7.12 2.46
N LYS A 110 -7.65 8.42 2.28
CA LYS A 110 -8.81 8.94 1.55
C LYS A 110 -8.79 8.47 0.10
N GLU A 111 -9.94 8.57 -0.56
CA GLU A 111 -9.99 8.27 -1.99
C GLU A 111 -9.02 9.19 -2.73
N PHE A 112 -8.04 8.53 -3.35
CA PHE A 112 -7.00 9.16 -4.11
C PHE A 112 -7.20 8.79 -5.58
N GLY A 113 -7.43 9.80 -6.43
CA GLY A 113 -7.67 9.63 -7.86
C GLY A 113 -6.47 9.01 -8.58
N SER A 114 -6.71 8.46 -9.78
CA SER A 114 -5.74 7.72 -10.60
C SER A 114 -4.34 8.34 -10.56
N THR A 115 -3.44 7.74 -9.77
CA THR A 115 -2.02 8.01 -9.93
C THR A 115 -1.66 7.47 -11.31
N PRO A 116 -1.21 8.30 -12.27
CA PRO A 116 -0.94 7.85 -13.63
C PRO A 116 0.18 6.79 -13.71
N TYR A 117 0.89 6.53 -12.59
CA TYR A 117 1.95 5.54 -12.47
C TYR A 117 1.53 4.22 -11.82
N LEU A 118 0.29 4.09 -11.34
CA LEU A 118 -0.19 2.92 -10.58
C LEU A 118 -1.47 2.30 -11.16
N GLU A 119 -1.93 2.73 -12.32
CA GLU A 119 -2.98 2.00 -13.05
C GLU A 119 -2.42 0.63 -13.44
N ALA A 120 -2.93 -0.40 -12.77
CA ALA A 120 -2.79 -1.76 -13.25
C ALA A 120 -3.59 -1.84 -14.54
N GLU A 121 -2.89 -1.97 -15.68
CA GLU A 121 -3.52 -2.40 -16.91
C GLU A 121 -4.31 -3.69 -16.62
N LYS A 122 -5.62 -3.62 -16.80
CA LYS A 122 -6.47 -4.79 -16.90
C LYS A 122 -6.28 -5.34 -18.31
N GLU A 123 -5.55 -6.44 -18.44
CA GLU A 123 -5.78 -7.40 -19.54
C GLU A 123 -7.08 -8.17 -19.30
#